data_AF-A0AAX0L8G9-F1
#
_entry.id   AF-A0AAX0L8G9-F1
#
_cell.length_a   1.000
_cell.length_b   1.000
_cell.length_c   1.000
_cell.angle_alpha   90.00
_cell.angle_beta   90.00
_cell.angle_gamma   90.00
#
_symmetry.space_group_name_H-M   'P 1'
#
loop_
_entity.id
_entity.type
_entity.pdbx_description
1 polymer ?
#
loop_
_entity_poly.entity_id
_entity_poly.type
_entity_poly.pdbx_seq_one_letter_code
_entity_poly.pdbx_strand_id
1 'polypeptide(L)'
;MNQIIFTNYLNKGFMMIKKIFLASLVCSLGLASQMINGIAATVENEPITTFEVESVKEQLKVDDKKALDILIRDRLEQVQIKALGIVASPFEINQKIESIAKQNGFTMAQFRNEIEHKQNINYNDFKNNIQKTILQEKLYKSIFADIGKNITEDNVKAYFEANKQNFSVFKNIKVMIFKSNSEDKLKKQMNAGTKAIDGVSVQTLSFDYKNINPRLASLLANTNNNSFTQILKGEKTFDMFYVLEKNGIQTPDYESMKEQVASMLYSSEQERAAYEYFEKLKAKTKVKIIRK
;
A
#
# COMPACT_ATOMS: atom_id res chain seq x y z
N MET A 1 -10.57 6.08 -9.46
CA MET A 1 -9.70 6.66 -8.41
C MET A 1 -10.32 6.23 -7.08
N ASN A 2 -10.02 5.00 -6.64
CA ASN A 2 -10.50 4.43 -5.35
C ASN A 2 -9.72 3.15 -4.98
N GLN A 3 -8.41 3.14 -5.26
CA GLN A 3 -7.55 1.95 -5.09
C GLN A 3 -6.29 2.20 -4.26
N ILE A 4 -6.21 3.32 -3.53
CA ILE A 4 -4.92 3.77 -2.94
C ILE A 4 -4.88 3.72 -1.40
N ILE A 5 -6.01 3.52 -0.70
CA ILE A 5 -5.99 3.62 0.78
C ILE A 5 -5.90 2.25 1.47
N PHE A 6 -6.46 1.18 0.90
CA PHE A 6 -6.35 -0.16 1.50
C PHE A 6 -5.11 -0.96 1.09
N THR A 7 -4.47 -0.57 -0.01
CA THR A 7 -3.28 -1.24 -0.54
C THR A 7 -2.03 -0.90 0.26
N ASN A 8 -1.93 0.22 0.98
CA ASN A 8 -0.69 0.55 1.67
C ASN A 8 -0.43 -0.28 2.95
N TYR A 9 -1.47 -0.84 3.59
CA TYR A 9 -1.28 -1.81 4.68
C TYR A 9 -1.05 -3.24 4.18
N LEU A 10 -1.53 -3.59 2.98
CA LEU A 10 -1.34 -4.91 2.38
C LEU A 10 -0.11 -5.01 1.46
N ASN A 11 0.34 -3.92 0.81
CA ASN A 11 1.45 -3.93 -0.16
C ASN A 11 2.85 -3.87 0.47
N LYS A 12 2.97 -3.69 1.79
CA LYS A 12 4.23 -4.03 2.48
C LYS A 12 4.21 -5.41 3.13
N GLY A 13 3.04 -6.08 3.16
CA GLY A 13 2.84 -7.38 3.80
C GLY A 13 2.53 -8.54 2.86
N PHE A 14 2.32 -8.30 1.56
CA PHE A 14 2.01 -9.36 0.59
C PHE A 14 3.04 -9.41 -0.53
N MET A 15 4.29 -9.68 -0.17
CA MET A 15 5.24 -10.28 -1.08
C MET A 15 5.18 -11.79 -0.82
N MET A 16 4.79 -12.55 -1.85
CA MET A 16 4.62 -14.01 -1.81
C MET A 16 5.76 -14.67 -1.04
N ILE A 17 5.43 -15.25 0.10
CA ILE A 17 6.30 -16.17 0.82
C ILE A 17 6.47 -17.38 -0.10
N LYS A 18 7.62 -17.46 -0.79
CA LYS A 18 8.11 -18.74 -1.31
C LYS A 18 8.37 -19.63 -0.10
N LYS A 19 7.37 -20.41 0.30
CA LYS A 19 7.54 -21.43 1.32
C LYS A 19 8.51 -22.47 0.79
N ILE A 20 9.71 -22.49 1.33
CA ILE A 20 10.61 -23.64 1.24
C ILE A 20 10.01 -24.72 2.14
N PHE A 21 9.67 -25.86 1.53
CA PHE A 21 9.07 -26.99 2.19
C PHE A 21 10.12 -27.69 3.08
N LEU A 22 9.74 -27.92 4.34
CA LEU A 22 10.45 -28.74 5.31
C LEU A 22 10.44 -30.21 4.82
N ALA A 23 11.56 -30.69 4.28
CA ALA A 23 11.77 -32.12 4.05
C ALA A 23 12.50 -32.71 5.26
N SER A 24 11.84 -33.60 5.98
CA SER A 24 12.44 -34.43 7.01
C SER A 24 13.49 -35.34 6.36
N LEU A 25 14.77 -35.12 6.61
CA LEU A 25 15.80 -36.14 6.42
C LEU A 25 16.67 -36.19 7.66
N VAL A 26 16.46 -37.23 8.46
CA VAL A 26 17.37 -37.64 9.51
C VAL A 26 18.64 -38.15 8.83
N CYS A 27 19.73 -37.39 8.94
CA CYS A 27 21.09 -37.89 8.74
C CYS A 27 22.02 -37.16 9.71
N SER A 28 22.49 -37.90 10.71
CA SER A 28 23.42 -37.47 11.74
C SER A 28 24.86 -37.51 11.22
N LEU A 29 25.50 -36.35 11.04
CA LEU A 29 26.96 -36.20 11.11
C LEU A 29 27.31 -34.78 11.62
N GLY A 30 28.16 -34.72 12.65
CA GLY A 30 28.50 -33.50 13.37
C GLY A 30 29.33 -32.52 12.53
N LEU A 31 28.80 -31.31 12.39
CA LEU A 31 29.50 -30.09 12.01
C LEU A 31 28.97 -28.98 12.93
N ALA A 32 29.81 -28.00 13.25
CA ALA A 32 29.53 -26.91 14.19
C ALA A 32 28.07 -26.43 14.11
N SER A 33 27.30 -26.64 15.18
CA SER A 33 25.91 -26.23 15.29
C SER A 33 25.83 -24.71 15.38
N GLN A 34 25.82 -24.04 14.23
CA GLN A 34 25.08 -22.79 14.14
C GLN A 34 23.61 -23.16 14.33
N MET A 35 23.04 -22.76 15.46
CA MET A 35 21.65 -23.02 15.83
C MET A 35 20.70 -22.39 14.79
N ILE A 36 20.35 -23.13 13.75
CA ILE A 36 19.50 -22.64 12.66
C ILE A 36 18.02 -22.52 13.08
N ASN A 37 17.57 -23.12 14.20
CA ASN A 37 16.17 -23.11 14.64
C ASN A 37 15.99 -22.78 16.14
N GLY A 38 16.48 -21.63 16.60
CA GLY A 38 16.18 -21.14 17.95
C GLY A 38 14.78 -20.53 18.06
N ILE A 39 14.22 -20.46 19.28
CA ILE A 39 13.03 -19.63 19.55
C ILE A 39 13.51 -18.21 19.85
N ALA A 40 13.07 -17.23 19.06
CA ALA A 40 13.36 -15.82 19.25
C ALA A 40 12.40 -15.18 20.26
N ALA A 41 11.11 -15.51 20.18
CA ALA A 41 10.09 -15.06 21.12
C ALA A 41 8.89 -16.03 21.20
N THR A 42 8.01 -15.83 22.18
CA THR A 42 6.70 -16.48 22.24
C THR A 42 5.60 -15.47 22.53
N VAL A 43 4.41 -15.70 21.96
CA VAL A 43 3.18 -14.91 22.15
C VAL A 43 2.04 -15.88 22.49
N GLU A 44 1.53 -15.88 23.73
CA GLU A 44 0.55 -16.91 24.21
C GLU A 44 0.97 -18.35 23.94
N ASN A 45 2.27 -18.62 24.09
CA ASN A 45 2.90 -19.92 23.79
C ASN A 45 3.01 -20.26 22.30
N GLU A 46 2.61 -19.37 21.38
CA GLU A 46 2.94 -19.50 19.96
C GLU A 46 4.39 -19.04 19.74
N PRO A 47 5.29 -19.93 19.26
CA PRO A 47 6.68 -19.57 19.05
C PRO A 47 6.87 -18.71 17.80
N ILE A 48 7.86 -17.83 17.89
CA ILE A 48 8.48 -17.11 16.79
C ILE A 48 9.92 -17.59 16.74
N THR A 49 10.31 -18.17 15.62
CA THR A 49 11.63 -18.78 15.43
C THR A 49 12.65 -17.76 14.91
N THR A 50 13.94 -18.01 15.15
CA THR A 50 15.04 -17.21 14.58
C THR A 50 15.04 -17.27 13.05
N PHE A 51 14.63 -18.40 12.47
CA PHE A 51 14.49 -18.56 11.03
C PHE A 51 13.43 -17.63 10.45
N GLU A 52 12.28 -17.49 11.12
CA GLU A 52 11.23 -16.54 10.69
C GLU A 52 11.71 -15.10 10.77
N VAL A 53 12.43 -14.74 11.84
CA VAL A 53 13.01 -13.39 12.00
C VAL A 53 13.97 -13.10 10.85
N GLU A 54 14.89 -14.01 10.54
CA GLU A 54 15.84 -13.86 9.43
C GLU A 54 15.12 -13.75 8.09
N SER A 55 14.12 -14.61 7.86
CA SER A 55 13.33 -14.60 6.61
C SER A 55 12.63 -13.24 6.40
N VAL A 56 11.99 -12.69 7.44
CA VAL A 56 11.35 -11.37 7.38
C VAL A 56 12.38 -10.26 7.17
N LYS A 57 13.54 -10.38 7.83
CA LYS A 57 14.64 -9.42 7.71
C LYS A 57 15.15 -9.33 6.28
N GLU A 58 15.51 -10.45 5.67
CA GLU A 58 16.00 -10.51 4.30
C GLU A 58 14.93 -10.05 3.29
N GLN A 59 13.70 -10.47 3.50
CA GLN A 59 12.58 -10.18 2.60
C GLN A 59 12.22 -8.69 2.59
N LEU A 60 12.18 -8.06 3.76
CA LEU A 60 11.76 -6.66 3.91
C LEU A 60 12.94 -5.68 4.02
N LYS A 61 14.18 -6.20 4.08
CA LYS A 61 15.42 -5.43 4.28
C LYS A 61 15.33 -4.52 5.51
N VAL A 62 14.90 -5.09 6.64
CA VAL A 62 14.77 -4.40 7.93
C VAL A 62 15.84 -4.90 8.91
N ASP A 63 15.85 -4.42 10.16
CA ASP A 63 16.69 -4.97 11.22
C ASP A 63 15.96 -6.09 12.00
N ASP A 64 16.70 -6.82 12.85
CA ASP A 64 16.16 -7.93 13.65
C ASP A 64 14.99 -7.48 14.54
N LYS A 65 15.10 -6.29 15.14
CA LYS A 65 14.07 -5.74 16.04
C LYS A 65 12.77 -5.52 15.29
N LYS A 66 12.83 -4.88 14.12
CA LYS A 66 11.66 -4.60 13.29
C LYS A 66 11.06 -5.88 12.73
N ALA A 67 11.88 -6.84 12.30
CA ALA A 67 11.42 -8.15 11.87
C ALA A 67 10.68 -8.89 13.00
N LEU A 68 11.24 -8.88 14.22
CA LEU A 68 10.61 -9.48 15.39
C LEU A 68 9.30 -8.77 15.77
N ASP A 69 9.26 -7.44 15.75
CA ASP A 69 8.02 -6.68 16.03
C ASP A 69 6.91 -6.98 15.02
N ILE A 70 7.25 -7.17 13.74
CA ILE A 70 6.30 -7.60 12.69
C ILE A 70 5.74 -8.99 13.01
N LEU A 71 6.60 -9.93 13.39
CA LEU A 71 6.18 -11.30 13.73
C LEU A 71 5.36 -11.34 15.02
N ILE A 72 5.70 -10.53 16.02
CA ILE A 72 4.88 -10.38 17.23
C ILE A 72 3.50 -9.83 16.88
N ARG A 73 3.42 -8.82 15.99
CA ARG A 73 2.13 -8.30 15.52
C ARG A 73 1.32 -9.38 14.81
N ASP A 74 1.93 -10.17 13.92
CA ASP A 74 1.26 -11.30 13.25
C ASP A 74 0.69 -12.32 14.26
N ARG A 75 1.45 -12.71 15.29
CA ARG A 75 0.94 -13.61 16.33
C ARG A 75 -0.19 -12.99 17.14
N LEU A 76 -0.10 -11.70 17.47
CA LEU A 76 -1.20 -11.00 18.17
C LEU A 76 -2.49 -10.97 17.33
N GLU A 77 -2.39 -10.78 16.01
CA GLU A 77 -3.54 -10.89 15.10
C GLU A 77 -4.16 -12.29 15.15
N GLN A 78 -3.34 -13.34 15.09
CA GLN A 78 -3.81 -14.73 15.15
C GLN A 78 -4.50 -15.06 16.49
N VAL A 79 -3.90 -14.65 17.60
CA VAL A 79 -4.50 -14.78 18.94
C VAL A 79 -5.86 -14.07 18.97
N GLN A 80 -5.95 -12.85 18.42
CA GLN A 80 -7.19 -12.09 18.45
C GLN A 80 -8.27 -12.65 17.53
N ILE A 81 -7.90 -13.13 16.34
CA ILE A 81 -8.83 -13.82 15.42
C ILE A 81 -9.47 -15.01 16.11
N LYS A 82 -8.67 -15.82 16.84
CA LYS A 82 -9.17 -16.95 17.62
C LYS A 82 -10.07 -16.48 18.76
N ALA A 83 -9.66 -15.47 19.53
CA ALA A 83 -10.41 -14.94 20.66
C ALA A 83 -11.77 -14.37 20.28
N LEU A 84 -11.90 -13.74 19.10
CA LEU A 84 -13.14 -13.17 18.59
C LEU A 84 -14.00 -14.19 17.81
N GLY A 85 -13.53 -15.43 17.63
CA GLY A 85 -14.25 -16.43 16.83
C GLY A 85 -14.38 -16.03 15.36
N ILE A 86 -13.42 -15.26 14.82
CA ILE A 86 -13.45 -14.84 13.42
C ILE A 86 -13.10 -16.04 12.55
N VAL A 87 -14.01 -16.39 11.63
CA VAL A 87 -13.85 -17.50 10.70
C VAL A 87 -13.96 -17.03 9.26
N ALA A 88 -13.34 -17.76 8.34
CA ALA A 88 -13.47 -17.56 6.90
C ALA A 88 -14.08 -18.83 6.29
N SER A 89 -15.29 -18.70 5.75
CA SER A 89 -16.01 -19.84 5.18
C SER A 89 -15.43 -20.24 3.82
N PRO A 90 -15.60 -21.50 3.38
CA PRO A 90 -15.20 -21.93 2.04
C PRO A 90 -15.82 -21.08 0.92
N PHE A 91 -17.06 -20.61 1.12
CA PHE A 91 -17.75 -19.72 0.19
C PHE A 91 -17.04 -18.37 0.06
N GLU A 92 -16.69 -17.72 1.17
CA GLU A 92 -15.96 -16.44 1.14
C GLU A 92 -14.59 -16.56 0.49
N ILE A 93 -13.88 -17.66 0.75
CA ILE A 93 -12.59 -17.96 0.11
C ILE A 93 -12.77 -18.05 -1.41
N ASN A 94 -13.73 -18.86 -1.88
CA ASN A 94 -13.98 -19.02 -3.31
C ASN A 94 -14.42 -17.71 -3.97
N GLN A 95 -15.31 -16.95 -3.33
CA GLN A 95 -15.79 -15.66 -3.83
C GLN A 95 -14.64 -14.65 -3.96
N LYS A 96 -13.72 -14.60 -2.99
CA LYS A 96 -12.54 -13.73 -3.06
C LYS A 96 -11.63 -14.14 -4.23
N ILE A 97 -11.40 -15.43 -4.42
CA ILE A 97 -10.59 -15.95 -5.54
C ILE A 97 -11.23 -15.59 -6.88
N GLU A 98 -12.53 -15.81 -7.04
CA GLU A 98 -13.27 -15.44 -8.25
C GLU A 98 -13.19 -13.95 -8.55
N SER A 99 -13.30 -13.10 -7.53
CA SER A 99 -13.12 -11.66 -7.68
C SER A 99 -11.70 -11.31 -8.17
N ILE A 100 -10.68 -11.97 -7.64
CA ILE A 100 -9.29 -11.75 -8.06
C ILE A 100 -9.11 -12.19 -9.53
N ALA A 101 -9.61 -13.37 -9.89
CA ALA A 101 -9.56 -13.87 -11.26
C ALA A 101 -10.23 -12.90 -12.24
N LYS A 102 -11.46 -12.46 -11.93
CA LYS A 102 -12.23 -11.52 -12.75
C LYS A 102 -11.54 -10.17 -12.90
N GLN A 103 -10.96 -9.63 -11.82
CA GLN A 103 -10.20 -8.37 -11.87
C GLN A 103 -8.98 -8.45 -12.79
N ASN A 104 -8.40 -9.64 -12.93
CA ASN A 104 -7.26 -9.90 -13.81
C ASN A 104 -7.68 -10.42 -15.20
N GLY A 105 -8.98 -10.43 -15.52
CA GLY A 105 -9.49 -10.87 -16.82
C GLY A 105 -9.37 -12.37 -17.07
N PHE A 106 -9.18 -13.17 -16.03
CA PHE A 106 -9.07 -14.63 -16.13
C PHE A 106 -10.40 -15.33 -15.83
N THR A 107 -10.67 -16.41 -16.56
CA THR A 107 -11.60 -17.45 -16.08
C THR A 107 -10.97 -18.22 -14.92
N MET A 108 -11.78 -18.93 -14.11
CA MET A 108 -11.25 -19.70 -12.98
C MET A 108 -10.25 -20.79 -13.38
N ALA A 109 -10.45 -21.43 -14.53
CA ALA A 109 -9.52 -22.43 -15.06
C ALA A 109 -8.18 -21.79 -15.47
N GLN A 110 -8.23 -20.65 -16.17
CA GLN A 110 -7.02 -19.90 -16.54
C GLN A 110 -6.28 -19.38 -15.31
N PHE A 111 -7.01 -18.85 -14.34
CA PHE A 111 -6.44 -18.32 -13.10
C PHE A 111 -5.72 -19.42 -12.32
N ARG A 112 -6.35 -20.59 -12.17
CA ARG A 112 -5.71 -21.74 -11.51
C ARG A 112 -4.41 -22.15 -12.22
N ASN A 113 -4.45 -22.25 -13.56
CA ASN A 113 -3.27 -22.58 -14.36
C ASN A 113 -2.14 -21.53 -14.18
N GLU A 114 -2.50 -20.24 -14.14
CA GLU A 114 -1.54 -19.16 -13.88
C GLU A 114 -0.86 -19.32 -12.51
N ILE A 115 -1.63 -19.57 -11.45
CA ILE A 115 -1.09 -19.78 -10.10
C ILE A 115 -0.19 -21.02 -10.03
N GLU A 116 -0.66 -22.17 -10.52
CA GLU A 116 0.05 -23.45 -10.37
C GLU A 116 1.28 -23.54 -11.30
N HIS A 117 1.19 -23.06 -12.54
CA HIS A 117 2.23 -23.32 -13.55
C HIS A 117 3.10 -22.12 -13.92
N LYS A 118 2.60 -20.88 -13.78
CA LYS A 118 3.40 -19.67 -14.08
C LYS A 118 4.03 -19.11 -12.82
N GLN A 119 3.27 -19.06 -11.74
CA GLN A 119 3.77 -18.59 -10.45
C GLN A 119 4.39 -19.71 -9.62
N ASN A 120 4.18 -20.97 -10.02
CA ASN A 120 4.70 -22.16 -9.35
C ASN A 120 4.27 -22.22 -7.86
N ILE A 121 3.01 -21.86 -7.59
CA ILE A 121 2.42 -21.85 -6.26
C ILE A 121 1.43 -22.99 -6.16
N ASN A 122 1.53 -23.80 -5.10
CA ASN A 122 0.52 -24.80 -4.81
C ASN A 122 -0.83 -24.12 -4.56
N TYR A 123 -1.88 -24.56 -5.27
CA TYR A 123 -3.19 -23.90 -5.18
C TYR A 123 -3.80 -23.96 -3.78
N ASN A 124 -3.53 -25.00 -2.97
CA ASN A 124 -3.98 -25.05 -1.59
C ASN A 124 -3.25 -24.03 -0.71
N ASP A 125 -1.96 -23.80 -0.93
CA ASP A 125 -1.23 -22.72 -0.25
C ASP A 125 -1.78 -21.35 -0.63
N PHE A 126 -2.12 -21.14 -1.90
CA PHE A 126 -2.80 -19.92 -2.34
C PHE A 126 -4.14 -19.73 -1.62
N LYS A 127 -4.99 -20.77 -1.57
CA LYS A 127 -6.26 -20.74 -0.82
C LYS A 127 -6.05 -20.41 0.66
N ASN A 128 -5.04 -21.02 1.30
CA ASN A 128 -4.71 -20.75 2.70
C ASN A 128 -4.28 -19.28 2.91
N ASN A 129 -3.54 -18.70 1.96
CA ASN A 129 -3.19 -17.29 2.02
C ASN A 129 -4.42 -16.39 1.87
N ILE A 130 -5.34 -16.71 0.95
CA ILE A 130 -6.61 -16.00 0.81
C ILE A 130 -7.44 -16.10 2.10
N GLN A 131 -7.48 -17.27 2.72
CA GLN A 131 -8.14 -17.44 4.01
C GLN A 131 -7.54 -16.50 5.06
N LYS A 132 -6.21 -16.44 5.20
CA LYS A 132 -5.53 -15.52 6.13
C LYS A 132 -5.91 -14.06 5.83
N THR A 133 -5.89 -13.65 4.56
CA THR A 133 -6.29 -12.29 4.15
C THR A 133 -7.72 -11.98 4.57
N ILE A 134 -8.68 -12.89 4.36
CA ILE A 134 -10.08 -12.69 4.77
C ILE A 134 -10.19 -12.56 6.29
N LEU A 135 -9.47 -13.38 7.06
CA LEU A 135 -9.46 -13.30 8.52
C LEU A 135 -8.93 -11.95 9.01
N GLN A 136 -7.83 -11.46 8.42
CA GLN A 136 -7.28 -10.13 8.72
C GLN A 136 -8.25 -9.02 8.33
N GLU A 137 -8.84 -9.06 7.13
CA GLU A 137 -9.84 -8.07 6.69
C GLU A 137 -11.01 -7.99 7.68
N LYS A 138 -11.50 -9.14 8.17
CA LYS A 138 -12.55 -9.19 9.19
C LYS A 138 -12.10 -8.65 10.54
N LEU A 139 -10.88 -8.96 10.98
CA LEU A 139 -10.31 -8.42 12.21
C LEU A 139 -10.19 -6.89 12.15
N TYR A 140 -9.58 -6.35 11.11
CA TYR A 140 -9.44 -4.91 10.98
C TYR A 140 -10.78 -4.21 10.78
N LYS A 141 -11.74 -4.83 10.08
CA LYS A 141 -13.11 -4.32 10.00
C LYS A 141 -13.77 -4.20 11.38
N SER A 142 -13.53 -5.15 12.29
CA SER A 142 -14.07 -5.07 13.65
C SER A 142 -13.36 -3.99 14.48
N ILE A 143 -12.04 -3.85 14.35
CA ILE A 143 -11.26 -2.79 15.01
C ILE A 143 -11.70 -1.39 14.53
N PHE A 144 -12.02 -1.26 13.25
CA PHE A 144 -12.34 0.02 12.62
C PHE A 144 -13.82 0.40 12.64
N ALA A 145 -14.68 -0.44 13.25
CA ALA A 145 -16.14 -0.30 13.18
C ALA A 145 -16.64 1.09 13.64
N ASP A 146 -15.99 1.70 14.62
CA ASP A 146 -16.40 2.96 15.22
C ASP A 146 -15.69 4.20 14.65
N ILE A 147 -14.71 4.04 13.75
CA ILE A 147 -13.90 5.17 13.23
C ILE A 147 -14.78 6.21 12.53
N GLY A 148 -15.83 5.76 11.83
CA GLY A 148 -16.75 6.66 11.12
C GLY A 148 -17.38 7.73 12.03
N LYS A 149 -17.52 7.45 13.33
CA LYS A 149 -18.05 8.42 14.32
C LYS A 149 -17.13 9.63 14.51
N ASN A 150 -15.83 9.48 14.26
CA ASN A 150 -14.84 10.55 14.40
C ASN A 150 -14.69 11.39 13.11
N ILE A 151 -15.33 11.00 12.00
CA ILE A 151 -15.27 11.74 10.72
C ILE A 151 -16.43 12.73 10.63
N THR A 152 -16.53 13.60 11.63
CA THR A 152 -17.49 14.71 11.66
C THR A 152 -16.93 15.92 10.91
N GLU A 153 -17.80 16.81 10.45
CA GLU A 153 -17.37 18.04 9.77
C GLU A 153 -16.40 18.87 10.63
N ASP A 154 -16.68 19.00 11.94
CA ASP A 154 -15.80 19.70 12.87
C ASP A 154 -14.42 19.06 12.99
N ASN A 155 -14.35 17.73 13.06
CA ASN A 155 -13.07 17.01 13.15
C ASN A 155 -12.29 17.07 11.84
N VAL A 156 -12.97 16.98 10.69
CA VAL A 156 -12.32 17.13 9.38
C VAL A 156 -11.76 18.54 9.23
N LYS A 157 -12.50 19.57 9.66
CA LYS A 157 -12.03 20.95 9.68
C LYS A 157 -10.86 21.15 10.65
N ALA A 158 -10.95 20.64 11.87
CA ALA A 158 -9.86 20.70 12.85
C ALA A 158 -8.59 20.01 12.33
N TYR A 159 -8.74 18.85 11.67
CA TYR A 159 -7.63 18.14 11.05
C TYR A 159 -7.00 18.96 9.91
N PHE A 160 -7.81 19.60 9.06
CA PHE A 160 -7.31 20.51 8.03
C PHE A 160 -6.50 21.65 8.62
N GLU A 161 -7.05 22.33 9.64
CA GLU A 161 -6.41 23.45 10.34
C GLU A 161 -5.07 23.06 10.98
N ALA A 162 -5.04 21.93 11.69
CA ALA A 162 -3.83 21.42 12.34
C ALA A 162 -2.75 20.98 11.34
N ASN A 163 -3.16 20.58 10.13
CA ASN A 163 -2.26 20.06 9.09
C ASN A 163 -2.12 21.00 7.88
N LYS A 164 -2.46 22.29 8.01
CA LYS A 164 -2.44 23.28 6.91
C LYS A 164 -1.18 23.26 6.06
N GLN A 165 -0.02 23.06 6.69
CA GLN A 165 1.27 23.00 6.01
C GLN A 165 1.34 21.87 4.98
N ASN A 166 0.68 20.73 5.24
CA ASN A 166 0.63 19.57 4.35
C ASN A 166 -0.28 19.78 3.13
N PHE A 167 -1.11 20.83 3.14
CA PHE A 167 -1.99 21.21 2.04
C PHE A 167 -1.46 22.40 1.24
N SER A 168 -0.21 22.78 1.47
CA SER A 168 0.45 23.87 0.74
C SER A 168 0.66 23.48 -0.71
N VAL A 169 0.11 24.29 -1.61
CA VAL A 169 0.26 24.18 -3.06
C VAL A 169 0.86 25.45 -3.65
N PHE A 170 1.24 25.40 -4.91
CA PHE A 170 1.69 26.59 -5.63
C PHE A 170 0.53 27.58 -5.81
N LYS A 171 0.82 28.89 -5.79
CA LYS A 171 -0.15 29.90 -6.20
C LYS A 171 -0.26 29.94 -7.72
N ASN A 172 0.89 29.97 -8.39
CA ASN A 172 1.05 30.09 -9.83
C ASN A 172 2.01 29.00 -10.31
N ILE A 173 1.79 28.45 -11.50
CA ILE A 173 2.72 27.49 -12.11
C ILE A 173 2.95 27.85 -13.56
N LYS A 174 4.20 27.77 -14.00
CA LYS A 174 4.59 27.91 -15.40
C LYS A 174 4.96 26.55 -15.94
N VAL A 175 4.38 26.17 -17.07
CA VAL A 175 4.54 24.85 -17.68
C VAL A 175 4.74 24.95 -19.17
N MET A 176 5.42 23.98 -19.76
CA MET A 176 5.39 23.72 -21.20
C MET A 176 4.44 22.56 -21.47
N ILE A 177 3.47 22.77 -22.34
CA ILE A 177 2.52 21.76 -22.78
C ILE A 177 3.01 21.19 -24.10
N PHE A 178 3.15 19.87 -24.14
CA PHE A 178 3.51 19.08 -25.31
C PHE A 178 2.26 18.34 -25.76
N LYS A 179 1.85 18.52 -27.02
CA LYS A 179 0.69 17.83 -27.60
C LYS A 179 1.08 17.04 -28.84
N SER A 180 0.46 15.88 -29.00
CA SER A 180 0.68 14.97 -30.14
C SER A 180 -0.52 14.06 -30.33
N ASN A 181 -0.78 13.64 -31.56
CA ASN A 181 -1.77 12.59 -31.85
C ASN A 181 -1.23 11.18 -31.55
N SER A 182 0.04 11.07 -31.12
CA SER A 182 0.73 9.82 -30.81
C SER A 182 1.37 9.89 -29.42
N GLU A 183 0.98 8.95 -28.56
CA GLU A 183 1.56 8.77 -27.22
C GLU A 183 3.06 8.46 -27.29
N ASP A 184 3.48 7.63 -28.26
CA ASP A 184 4.90 7.24 -28.42
C ASP A 184 5.79 8.43 -28.77
N LYS A 185 5.26 9.41 -29.50
CA LYS A 185 5.99 10.67 -29.73
C LYS A 185 6.20 11.45 -28.42
N LEU A 186 5.22 11.47 -27.52
CA LEU A 186 5.42 12.12 -26.21
C LEU A 186 6.37 11.34 -25.32
N LYS A 187 6.38 10.00 -25.37
CA LYS A 187 7.40 9.19 -24.68
C LYS A 187 8.81 9.51 -25.19
N LYS A 188 8.98 9.66 -26.51
CA LYS A 188 10.26 10.11 -27.10
C LYS A 188 10.61 11.54 -26.67
N GLN A 189 9.62 12.43 -26.60
CA GLN A 189 9.79 13.80 -26.14
C GLN A 189 10.31 13.88 -24.70
N MET A 190 9.86 13.01 -23.79
CA MET A 190 10.37 12.96 -22.41
C MET A 190 11.89 12.78 -22.35
N ASN A 191 12.43 11.93 -23.24
CA ASN A 191 13.86 11.67 -23.32
C ASN A 191 14.63 12.78 -24.06
N ALA A 192 13.99 13.45 -25.02
CA ALA A 192 14.58 14.54 -25.79
C ALA A 192 14.64 15.88 -25.02
N GLY A 193 13.95 15.98 -23.87
CA GLY A 193 13.91 17.18 -23.05
C GLY A 193 12.91 18.22 -23.56
N THR A 194 13.20 19.51 -23.37
CA THR A 194 12.23 20.60 -23.63
C THR A 194 12.18 21.07 -25.07
N LYS A 195 13.11 20.64 -25.93
CA LYS A 195 13.13 20.98 -27.36
C LYS A 195 12.11 20.13 -28.11
N ALA A 196 11.18 20.77 -28.82
CA ALA A 196 10.15 20.08 -29.59
C ALA A 196 10.76 19.12 -30.63
N ILE A 197 10.27 17.88 -30.66
CA ILE A 197 10.56 16.92 -31.73
C ILE A 197 9.48 16.97 -32.81
N ASP A 198 9.74 16.34 -33.96
CA ASP A 198 8.79 16.34 -35.08
C ASP A 198 7.42 15.70 -34.72
N GLY A 199 6.35 16.44 -35.04
CA GLY A 199 4.97 16.10 -34.72
C GLY A 199 4.60 16.21 -33.25
N VAL A 200 5.37 16.95 -32.45
CA VAL A 200 4.99 17.40 -31.11
C VAL A 200 4.89 18.93 -31.12
N SER A 201 3.70 19.46 -30.83
CA SER A 201 3.53 20.90 -30.64
C SER A 201 3.82 21.28 -29.20
N VAL A 202 4.45 22.45 -29.01
CA VAL A 202 4.88 22.92 -27.69
C VAL A 202 4.37 24.33 -27.45
N GLN A 203 3.78 24.55 -26.29
CA GLN A 203 3.32 25.87 -25.86
C GLN A 203 3.69 26.10 -24.39
N THR A 204 4.18 27.29 -24.06
CA THR A 204 4.37 27.67 -22.65
C THR A 204 3.13 28.37 -22.15
N LEU A 205 2.57 27.90 -21.04
CA LEU A 205 1.44 28.52 -20.36
C LEU A 205 1.76 28.77 -18.89
N SER A 206 1.06 29.74 -18.31
CA SER A 206 1.05 29.98 -16.87
C SER A 206 -0.37 29.83 -16.35
N PHE A 207 -0.49 29.21 -15.18
CA PHE A 207 -1.77 28.91 -14.57
C PHE A 207 -1.81 29.38 -13.12
N ASP A 208 -2.92 29.99 -12.74
CA ASP A 208 -3.31 30.11 -11.33
C ASP A 208 -3.93 28.79 -10.87
N TYR A 209 -3.52 28.31 -9.69
CA TYR A 209 -4.06 27.07 -9.13
C TYR A 209 -5.59 27.11 -8.98
N LYS A 210 -6.17 28.30 -8.72
CA LYS A 210 -7.63 28.48 -8.57
C LYS A 210 -8.40 28.35 -9.89
N ASN A 211 -7.73 28.54 -11.03
CA ASN A 211 -8.36 28.63 -12.35
C ASN A 211 -8.09 27.40 -13.22
N ILE A 212 -7.48 26.36 -12.67
CA ILE A 212 -7.24 25.09 -13.37
C ILE A 212 -8.14 23.98 -12.85
N ASN A 213 -8.43 23.01 -13.72
CA ASN A 213 -9.18 21.83 -13.33
C ASN A 213 -8.50 21.11 -12.14
N PRO A 214 -9.22 20.72 -11.07
CA PRO A 214 -8.64 20.13 -9.86
C PRO A 214 -7.73 18.92 -10.12
N ARG A 215 -8.08 18.06 -11.08
CA ARG A 215 -7.26 16.88 -11.40
C ARG A 215 -5.91 17.26 -11.99
N LEU A 216 -5.88 18.27 -12.85
CA LEU A 216 -4.65 18.81 -13.41
C LEU A 216 -3.85 19.55 -12.34
N ALA A 217 -4.52 20.31 -11.47
CA ALA A 217 -3.90 21.01 -10.34
C ALA A 217 -3.12 20.04 -9.44
N SER A 218 -3.76 18.95 -9.01
CA SER A 218 -3.14 17.92 -8.18
C SER A 218 -1.99 17.21 -8.90
N LEU A 219 -2.12 16.91 -10.20
CA LEU A 219 -1.04 16.31 -10.98
C LEU A 219 0.20 17.23 -11.03
N LEU A 220 -0.02 18.51 -11.33
CA LEU A 220 1.04 19.51 -11.40
C LEU A 220 1.65 19.78 -10.02
N ALA A 221 0.85 19.79 -8.95
CA ALA A 221 1.32 19.97 -7.58
C ALA A 221 2.26 18.84 -7.15
N ASN A 222 1.96 17.61 -7.56
CA ASN A 222 2.77 16.41 -7.27
C ASN A 222 3.95 16.20 -8.24
N THR A 223 4.05 16.97 -9.33
CA THR A 223 5.16 16.87 -10.29
C THR A 223 6.25 17.86 -9.93
N ASN A 224 7.49 17.41 -9.72
CA ASN A 224 8.60 18.28 -9.34
C ASN A 224 8.93 19.30 -10.44
N ASN A 225 9.55 20.42 -10.06
CA ASN A 225 10.11 21.36 -11.03
C ASN A 225 11.13 20.63 -11.93
N ASN A 226 11.25 21.09 -13.17
CA ASN A 226 12.10 20.51 -14.21
C ASN A 226 11.77 19.05 -14.57
N SER A 227 10.54 18.61 -14.33
CA SER A 227 10.08 17.25 -14.60
C SER A 227 8.84 17.22 -15.49
N PHE A 228 8.72 16.16 -16.29
CA PHE A 228 7.51 15.88 -17.05
C PHE A 228 6.44 15.21 -16.17
N THR A 229 5.18 15.51 -16.44
CA THR A 229 4.04 14.73 -15.94
C THR A 229 3.94 13.40 -16.68
N GLN A 230 3.09 12.50 -16.18
CA GLN A 230 2.56 11.41 -17.01
C GLN A 230 1.80 11.96 -18.23
N ILE A 231 1.72 11.16 -19.29
CA ILE A 231 0.95 11.49 -20.50
C ILE A 231 -0.56 11.38 -20.18
N LEU A 232 -1.31 12.40 -20.57
CA LEU A 232 -2.76 12.47 -20.43
C LEU A 232 -3.42 12.22 -21.78
N LYS A 233 -4.42 11.33 -21.79
CA LYS A 233 -5.24 11.09 -22.97
C LYS A 233 -6.39 12.10 -23.00
N GLY A 234 -6.36 13.00 -23.98
CA GLY A 234 -7.48 13.87 -24.33
C GLY A 234 -8.43 13.20 -25.33
N GLU A 235 -9.41 13.96 -25.83
CA GLU A 235 -10.40 13.44 -26.80
C GLU A 235 -9.78 13.09 -28.15
N LYS A 236 -8.84 13.91 -28.62
CA LYS A 236 -8.20 13.77 -29.95
C LYS A 236 -6.67 13.71 -29.90
N THR A 237 -6.07 14.29 -28.87
CA THR A 237 -4.62 14.38 -28.67
C THR A 237 -4.23 13.75 -27.35
N PHE A 238 -2.95 13.45 -27.24
CA PHE A 238 -2.27 13.25 -25.97
C PHE A 238 -1.57 14.54 -25.57
N ASP A 239 -1.64 14.83 -24.28
CA ASP A 239 -1.06 16.03 -23.68
C ASP A 239 -0.07 15.61 -22.58
N MET A 240 1.05 16.31 -22.48
CA MET A 240 2.06 16.12 -21.45
C MET A 240 2.58 17.48 -21.01
N PHE A 241 2.82 17.66 -19.71
CA PHE A 241 3.26 18.94 -19.16
C PHE A 241 4.69 18.80 -18.64
N TYR A 242 5.51 19.81 -18.86
CA TYR A 242 6.81 19.97 -18.20
C TYR A 242 6.71 21.14 -17.23
N VAL A 243 6.97 20.88 -15.95
CA VAL A 243 6.91 21.93 -14.92
C VAL A 243 8.19 22.75 -14.99
N LEU A 244 8.09 24.02 -15.38
CA LEU A 244 9.23 24.94 -15.36
C LEU A 244 9.46 25.44 -13.93
N GLU A 245 8.43 26.03 -13.35
CA GLU A 245 8.50 26.63 -12.02
C GLU A 245 7.13 26.69 -11.34
N LYS A 246 7.17 26.62 -10.01
CA LYS A 246 6.03 26.80 -9.12
C LYS A 246 6.32 28.03 -8.26
N ASN A 247 5.43 29.01 -8.33
CA ASN A 247 5.60 30.32 -7.71
C ASN A 247 4.56 30.54 -6.62
N GLY A 248 5.03 31.04 -5.48
CA GLY A 248 4.20 31.31 -4.30
C GLY A 248 3.67 30.04 -3.64
N ILE A 249 3.25 30.17 -2.40
CA ILE A 249 2.60 29.12 -1.63
C ILE A 249 1.23 29.62 -1.24
N GLN A 250 0.22 28.77 -1.40
CA GLN A 250 -1.10 28.99 -0.84
C GLN A 250 -1.66 27.68 -0.31
N THR A 251 -2.59 27.77 0.63
CA THR A 251 -3.40 26.64 1.08
C THR A 251 -4.77 26.79 0.42
N PRO A 252 -5.29 25.79 -0.32
CA PRO A 252 -6.65 25.83 -0.86
C PRO A 252 -7.67 25.99 0.27
N ASP A 253 -8.86 26.49 -0.03
CA ASP A 253 -9.92 26.57 0.98
C ASP A 253 -10.41 25.18 1.39
N TYR A 254 -10.95 25.11 2.60
CA TYR A 254 -11.46 23.87 3.19
C TYR A 254 -12.52 23.19 2.31
N GLU A 255 -13.45 23.95 1.72
CA GLU A 255 -14.55 23.39 0.92
C GLU A 255 -14.02 22.62 -0.29
N SER A 256 -13.01 23.16 -0.98
CA SER A 256 -12.37 22.50 -2.10
C SER A 256 -11.60 21.21 -1.73
N MET A 257 -11.24 21.06 -0.46
CA MET A 257 -10.41 19.96 0.04
C MET A 257 -11.17 18.96 0.92
N LYS A 258 -12.43 19.24 1.26
CA LYS A 258 -13.23 18.50 2.25
C LYS A 258 -13.16 16.98 2.09
N GLU A 259 -13.38 16.46 0.89
CA GLU A 259 -13.34 15.02 0.61
C GLU A 259 -11.95 14.41 0.83
N GLN A 260 -10.90 15.08 0.35
CA GLN A 260 -9.51 14.63 0.50
C GLN A 260 -9.10 14.64 1.97
N VAL A 261 -9.42 15.71 2.71
CA VAL A 261 -9.12 15.85 4.14
C VAL A 261 -9.86 14.79 4.94
N ALA A 262 -11.15 14.55 4.66
CA ALA A 262 -11.93 13.51 5.33
C ALA A 262 -11.32 12.12 5.12
N SER A 263 -10.85 11.84 3.90
CA SER A 263 -10.17 10.58 3.57
C SER A 263 -8.83 10.42 4.29
N MET A 264 -8.06 11.51 4.41
CA MET A 264 -6.81 11.52 5.18
C MET A 264 -7.05 11.34 6.68
N LEU A 265 -8.04 12.04 7.25
CA LEU A 265 -8.44 11.88 8.65
C LEU A 265 -8.87 10.43 8.92
N TYR A 266 -9.70 9.86 8.06
CA TYR A 266 -10.12 8.45 8.18
C TYR A 266 -8.92 7.50 8.20
N SER A 267 -7.96 7.70 7.29
CA SER A 267 -6.75 6.88 7.23
C SER A 267 -5.87 7.03 8.49
N SER A 268 -5.73 8.25 9.01
CA SER A 268 -5.00 8.53 10.25
C SER A 268 -5.68 7.88 11.46
N GLU A 269 -7.01 7.95 11.54
CA GLU A 269 -7.79 7.30 12.58
C GLU A 269 -7.70 5.76 12.51
N GLN A 270 -7.61 5.17 11.31
CA GLN A 270 -7.35 3.73 11.14
C GLN A 270 -5.99 3.32 11.71
N GLU A 271 -4.93 4.07 11.38
CA GLU A 271 -3.59 3.81 11.91
C GLU A 271 -3.57 3.92 13.44
N ARG A 272 -4.17 4.99 13.98
CA ARG A 272 -4.29 5.21 15.43
C ARG A 272 -5.06 4.08 16.12
N ALA A 273 -6.23 3.72 15.60
CA ALA A 273 -7.06 2.66 16.17
C ALA A 273 -6.35 1.31 16.17
N ALA A 274 -5.71 0.93 15.05
CA ALA A 274 -4.94 -0.31 14.97
C ALA A 274 -3.77 -0.31 15.96
N TYR A 275 -2.99 0.78 16.01
CA TYR A 275 -1.88 0.91 16.93
C TYR A 275 -2.33 0.76 18.39
N GLU A 276 -3.29 1.59 18.84
CA GLU A 276 -3.79 1.56 20.21
C GLU A 276 -4.37 0.20 20.58
N TYR A 277 -5.12 -0.42 19.66
CA TYR A 277 -5.72 -1.73 19.89
C TYR A 277 -4.66 -2.79 20.17
N PHE A 278 -3.64 -2.88 19.32
CA PHE A 278 -2.64 -3.92 19.46
C PHE A 278 -1.57 -3.62 20.51
N GLU A 279 -1.32 -2.35 20.87
CA GLU A 279 -0.50 -2.04 22.05
C GLU A 279 -1.22 -2.48 23.33
N LYS A 280 -2.54 -2.22 23.45
CA LYS A 280 -3.35 -2.71 24.56
C LYS A 280 -3.39 -4.23 24.60
N LEU A 281 -3.51 -4.89 23.44
CA LEU A 281 -3.46 -6.35 23.35
C LEU A 281 -2.09 -6.87 23.79
N LYS A 282 -0.99 -6.35 23.22
CA LYS A 282 0.38 -6.72 23.57
C LYS A 282 0.67 -6.60 25.07
N ALA A 283 0.15 -5.56 25.73
CA ALA A 283 0.31 -5.37 27.17
C ALA A 283 -0.45 -6.40 28.03
N LYS A 284 -1.56 -6.95 27.51
CA LYS A 284 -2.35 -8.00 28.18
C LYS A 284 -1.89 -9.42 27.84
N THR A 285 -1.26 -9.56 26.69
CA THR A 285 -0.79 -10.83 26.14
C THR A 285 0.60 -11.18 26.69
N LYS A 286 0.82 -12.46 27.03
CA LYS A 286 2.12 -12.95 27.50
C LYS A 286 3.12 -13.04 26.34
N VAL A 287 3.84 -11.96 26.12
CA VAL A 287 4.95 -11.89 25.16
C VAL A 287 6.27 -12.09 25.88
N LYS A 288 7.05 -13.10 25.48
CA LYS A 288 8.39 -13.37 26.02
C LYS A 288 9.42 -13.35 24.90
N ILE A 289 10.35 -12.40 24.96
CA ILE A 289 11.51 -12.36 24.07
C ILE A 289 12.63 -13.17 24.71
N ILE A 290 13.17 -14.14 23.98
CA ILE A 290 14.14 -15.12 24.47
C ILE A 290 15.57 -14.75 24.04
N ARG A 291 15.74 -14.19 22.84
CA ARG A 291 17.03 -13.69 22.34
C ARG A 291 16.94 -12.21 21.99
N LYS A 292 17.93 -11.44 22.43
CA LYS A 292 18.24 -10.08 21.98
C LYS A 292 19.37 -10.13 20.98
#